data_AF-K9ZZU2-F1
#
_entry.id   AF-K9ZZU2-F1
#
_cell.length_a   1.000
_cell.length_b   1.000
_cell.length_c   1.000
_cell.angle_alpha   90.00
_cell.angle_beta   90.00
_cell.angle_gamma   90.00
#
_symmetry.space_group_name_H-M   'P 1'
#
loop_
_entity.id
_entity.type
_entity.pdbx_description
1 polymer ?
#
loop_
_entity_poly.entity_id
_entity_poly.type
_entity_poly.pdbx_seq_one_letter_code
_entity_poly.pdbx_strand_id
1 'polypeptide(L)' 'MEHYLIVEEQEGDIVEVELSNGLRTELPLAWLPAGASNGAGFRVEVGVGQISFVPDERAARFVRERNKQTLLEFTDEVE' A
#
# COMPACT_ATOMS: atom_id res chain seq x y z
N MET A 1 -3.70 -9.90 -10.25
CA MET A 1 -3.96 -8.50 -9.86
C MET A 1 -2.70 -8.04 -9.16
N GLU A 2 -2.11 -6.91 -9.54
CA GLU A 2 -0.91 -6.40 -8.86
C GLU A 2 -1.34 -5.73 -7.55
N HIS A 3 -0.60 -6.01 -6.48
CA HIS A 3 -0.84 -5.44 -5.16
C HIS A 3 0.29 -4.47 -4.83
N TYR A 4 -0.08 -3.27 -4.39
CA TYR A 4 0.88 -2.25 -3.98
C TYR A 4 0.54 -1.73 -2.60
N LEU A 5 1.56 -1.26 -1.89
CA LEU A 5 1.42 -0.46 -0.69
C LEU A 5 2.38 0.74 -0.72
N ILE A 6 2.04 1.77 0.04
CA ILE A 6 2.91 2.91 0.34
C ILE A 6 3.02 3.10 1.84
N VAL A 7 4.19 3.49 2.32
CA VAL A 7 4.41 3.88 3.72
C VAL A 7 3.96 5.33 3.89
N GLU A 8 3.03 5.58 4.80
CA GLU A 8 2.54 6.93 5.12
C GLU A 8 3.36 7.53 6.27
N GLU A 9 3.49 6.76 7.36
CA GLU A 9 4.18 7.18 8.57
C GLU A 9 4.95 6.01 9.20
N GLN A 10 6.04 6.32 9.90
CA GLN A 10 6.82 5.38 10.69
C GLN A 10 6.90 5.87 12.13
N GLU A 11 6.50 5.01 13.06
CA GLU A 11 6.61 5.26 14.50
C GLU A 11 7.29 4.07 15.18
N GLY A 12 8.56 4.25 15.58
CA GLY A 12 9.37 3.19 16.17
C GLY A 12 9.50 1.98 15.25
N ASP A 13 8.98 0.83 15.70
CA ASP A 13 9.03 -0.47 15.00
C ASP A 13 7.75 -0.77 14.19
N ILE A 14 6.85 0.21 14.05
CA ILE A 14 5.59 0.08 13.31
C ILE A 14 5.57 1.10 12.17
N VAL A 15 4.95 0.72 11.05
CA VAL A 15 4.70 1.60 9.91
C VAL A 15 3.21 1.61 9.55
N GLU A 16 2.65 2.80 9.39
CA GLU A 16 1.35 2.97 8.75
C GLU A 16 1.53 2.83 7.24
N VAL A 17 0.73 1.99 6.62
CA VAL A 17 0.74 1.74 5.18
C VAL A 17 -0.64 1.91 4.57
N GLU A 18 -0.68 2.48 3.38
CA GLU A 18 -1.88 2.52 2.54
C GLU A 18 -1.76 1.47 1.44
N LEU A 19 -2.74 0.57 1.38
CA LEU A 19 -2.82 -0.48 0.37
C LEU A 19 -3.53 0.03 -0.89
N SER A 20 -3.24 -0.62 -2.02
CA SER A 20 -3.88 -0.32 -3.31
C SER A 20 -5.42 -0.34 -3.32
N ASN A 21 -6.10 -0.98 -2.37
CA ASN A 21 -7.56 -0.96 -2.24
C ASN A 21 -8.08 0.20 -1.37
N GLY A 22 -7.21 1.14 -0.97
CA GLY A 22 -7.54 2.26 -0.10
C GLY A 22 -7.56 1.92 1.40
N LEU A 23 -7.30 0.67 1.79
CA LEU A 23 -7.21 0.31 3.20
C LEU A 23 -5.92 0.86 3.81
N ARG A 24 -6.04 1.55 4.93
CA ARG A 24 -4.91 1.93 5.79
C ARG A 24 -4.78 0.94 6.94
N THR A 25 -3.56 0.51 7.21
CA THR A 25 -3.26 -0.47 8.26
C THR A 25 -1.83 -0.32 8.74
N GLU A 26 -1.45 -1.09 9.76
CA GLU A 26 -0.12 -1.05 10.37
C GLU A 26 0.62 -2.36 10.13
N LEU A 27 1.90 -2.28 9.83
CA LEU A 27 2.81 -3.42 9.70
C LEU A 27 4.04 -3.24 10.61
N PRO A 28 4.66 -4.33 11.09
CA PRO A 28 5.98 -4.25 11.69
C PRO A 28 7.00 -3.75 10.67
N LEU A 29 7.80 -2.74 11.03
CA LEU A 29 8.87 -2.20 10.19
C LEU A 29 9.84 -3.30 9.75
N ALA A 30 10.10 -4.27 10.62
CA ALA A 30 10.99 -5.40 10.36
C ALA A 30 10.53 -6.32 9.21
N TRP A 31 9.27 -6.23 8.77
CA TRP A 31 8.77 -6.98 7.62
C TRP A 31 9.10 -6.30 6.29
N LEU A 32 9.42 -5.01 6.31
CA LEU A 32 9.75 -4.26 5.11
C LEU A 32 11.27 -4.30 4.82
N PRO A 33 11.67 -4.18 3.55
CA PRO A 33 13.06 -4.01 3.17
C PRO A 33 13.70 -2.80 3.85
N ALA A 34 15.02 -2.85 4.02
CA ALA A 34 15.79 -1.72 4.55
C ALA A 34 15.52 -0.44 3.74
N GLY A 35 15.29 0.67 4.43
CA GLY A 35 14.95 1.95 3.79
C GLY A 35 13.45 2.20 3.60
N ALA A 36 12.58 1.42 4.25
CA ALA A 36 11.16 1.73 4.37
C ALA A 36 10.93 2.97 5.25
N SER A 37 10.93 4.15 4.63
CA SER A 37 10.60 5.44 5.24
C SER A 37 9.30 6.00 4.68
N ASN A 38 8.77 7.08 5.25
CA ASN A 38 7.59 7.77 4.72
C ASN A 38 7.73 8.06 3.21
N GLY A 39 6.70 7.72 2.45
CA GLY A 39 6.65 7.81 0.99
C GLY A 39 7.26 6.63 0.24
N ALA A 40 7.90 5.67 0.92
CA ALA A 40 8.43 4.47 0.28
C ALA A 40 7.29 3.62 -0.30
N GLY A 41 7.49 3.13 -1.52
CA GLY A 41 6.51 2.36 -2.27
C GLY A 41 6.96 0.93 -2.51
N PHE A 42 6.07 -0.04 -2.36
CA PHE A 42 6.39 -1.45 -2.55
C PHE A 42 5.34 -2.16 -3.41
N ARG A 43 5.82 -3.03 -4.30
CA ARG A 43 5.02 -4.08 -4.92
C ARG A 43 4.95 -5.27 -3.97
N VAL A 44 3.74 -5.76 -3.73
CA VAL A 44 3.48 -6.92 -2.89
C VAL A 44 3.38 -8.16 -3.78
N GLU A 45 4.26 -9.11 -3.55
CA GLU A 45 4.27 -10.40 -4.23
C GLU A 45 3.81 -11.49 -3.25
N VAL A 46 2.69 -12.14 -3.60
CA VAL A 46 2.09 -13.19 -2.77
C VAL A 46 2.45 -14.55 -3.34
N GLY A 47 3.16 -15.36 -2.56
CA GLY A 47 3.48 -16.75 -2.85
C GLY A 47 2.79 -17.72 -1.89
N VAL A 48 3.08 -19.01 -2.03
CA VAL A 48 2.59 -20.03 -1.09
C VAL A 48 3.29 -19.86 0.25
N GLY A 49 2.54 -19.37 1.26
CA GLY A 49 3.05 -19.19 2.62
C GLY A 49 4.01 -18.01 2.81
N GLN A 50 4.17 -17.15 1.81
CA GLN A 50 5.09 -16.03 1.86
C GLN A 50 4.47 -14.78 1.23
N ILE A 51 4.75 -13.63 1.83
CA ILE A 51 4.53 -12.31 1.25
C ILE A 51 5.90 -11.64 1.15
N SER A 52 6.21 -11.08 -0.02
CA SER A 52 7.44 -10.33 -0.25
C SER A 52 7.10 -8.90 -0.66
N PHE A 53 7.87 -7.94 -0.13
CA PHE A 53 7.75 -6.53 -0.47
C PHE A 53 8.96 -6.13 -1.31
N VAL A 54 8.72 -5.74 -2.55
CA VAL A 54 9.77 -5.33 -3.50
C VAL A 54 9.67 -3.82 -3.69
N PRO A 55 10.74 -3.04 -3.43
CA PRO A 55 10.72 -1.59 -3.67
C PRO A 55 10.30 -1.27 -5.11
N ASP A 56 9.31 -0.39 -5.27
CA ASP A 56 8.85 0.08 -6.58
C ASP A 56 8.41 1.55 -6.47
N GLU A 57 9.18 2.45 -7.10
CA GLU A 57 8.91 3.89 -7.13
C GLU A 57 7.56 4.24 -7.77
N ARG A 58 6.98 3.32 -8.55
CA ARG A 58 5.68 3.51 -9.20
C ARG A 58 4.51 3.21 -8.26
N ALA A 59 4.72 2.59 -7.11
CA ALA A 59 3.65 2.18 -6.20
C ALA A 59 2.76 3.35 -5.77
N ALA A 60 3.34 4.51 -5.44
CA ALA A 60 2.58 5.71 -5.08
C ALA A 60 1.66 6.20 -6.22
N ARG A 61 2.10 6.06 -7.47
CA ARG A 61 1.26 6.37 -8.63
C ARG A 61 0.10 5.37 -8.73
N PHE A 62 0.36 4.08 -8.61
CA PHE A 62 -0.66 3.04 -8.71
C PHE A 62 -1.71 3.11 -7.60
N VAL A 63 -1.28 3.33 -6.34
CA VAL A 63 -2.21 3.50 -5.21
C VAL A 63 -3.11 4.71 -5.45
N ARG A 64 -2.53 5.87 -5.82
CA ARG A 64 -3.31 7.10 -6.08
C ARG A 64 -4.26 6.96 -7.27
N GLU A 65 -3.82 6.38 -8.38
CA GLU A 65 -4.66 6.19 -9.57
C GLU A 65 -5.82 5.24 -9.27
N ARG A 66 -5.57 4.17 -8.51
CA ARG A 66 -6.63 3.21 -8.16
C ARG A 66 -7.63 3.79 -7.17
N ASN A 67 -7.18 4.53 -6.17
CA ASN A 67 -8.09 5.21 -5.24
C ASN A 67 -8.96 6.25 -5.95
N LYS A 68 -8.40 6.99 -6.92
CA LYS A 68 -9.18 7.91 -7.76
C LYS A 68 -10.26 7.19 -8.56
N GLN A 69 -9.98 6.00 -9.08
CA GLN A 69 -10.97 5.18 -9.79
C GLN A 69 -12.06 4.69 -8.85
N THR A 70 -11.69 4.17 -7.66
CA THR A 70 -12.67 3.74 -6.66
C THR A 70 -13.59 4.89 -6.23
N LEU A 71 -13.06 6.11 -6.06
CA LEU A 71 -13.87 7.31 -5.77
C LEU A 71 -14.90 7.65 -6.87
N LEU A 72 -14.64 7.30 -8.13
CA LEU A 72 -15.55 7.55 -9.25
C LEU A 72 -16.58 6.43 -9.47
N GLU A 73 -16.37 5.26 -8.87
CA GLU A 73 -17.29 4.12 -8.91
C GLU A 73 -18.41 4.21 -7.84
N PHE A 74 -18.35 5.20 -6.94
CA PHE A 74 -19.49 5.50 -6.06
C PHE A 74 -20.59 6.18 -6.87
N THR A 75 -21.58 5.41 -7.32
CA THR A 75 -22.90 5.94 -7.63
C THR A 75 -23.64 6.17 -6.33
N ASP A 76 -24.13 7.40 -6.11
CA ASP A 76 -25.17 7.66 -5.11
C ASP A 76 -26.35 6.72 -5.43
N GLU A 77 -26.53 5.64 -4.67
CA GLU A 77 -27.84 5.02 -4.55
C GLU A 77 -28.71 6.02 -3.79
N VAL A 78 -29.34 6.92 -4.55
CA VAL A 78 -30.43 7.76 -4.07
C VAL A 78 -31.63 6.83 -3.91
N GLU A 79 -31.91 6.40 -2.69
CA GLU A 79 -33.22 5.85 -2.29
C GLU A 79 -34.31 6.94 -2.30
#